data_AF-A0A661RDN9-F1
#
_entry.id   AF-A0A661RDN9-F1
#
_cell.length_a   1.000
_cell.length_b   1.000
_cell.length_c   1.000
_cell.angle_alpha   90.00
_cell.angle_beta   90.00
_cell.angle_gamma   90.00
#
_symmetry.space_group_name_H-M   'P 1'
#
loop_
_entity.id
_entity.type
_entity.pdbx_description
1 polymer ?
#
loop_
_entity_poly.entity_id
_entity_poly.type
_entity_poly.pdbx_seq_one_letter_code
_entity_poly.pdbx_strand_id
1 'polypeptide(L)'
;MSTTSPVQLQESSPAKACSDLPEGWVLPRIGEVLEVKYGKGLKKNNRISGPVPVYGSNGIVGEHNTSLTEGPAIILGRKGTVGAVHFSNTPCWAIDTTYYIDDFNGLVPEYLLCALKILNLAGLDTSTAIPGLNRNDLYNRHIPLPPIAEQKRIVAKVEQLVARVNAARERLAKVPEILKRFRQSILAAACSGRLTADWRQKNPDVEPANALLEQVWTQRKRYYDRQCAIAKEQGQRKPKKPTNLGPKIRSAEKNIDTPLTWFWTSFEDIASVKKYSMSSGPFGSALGLKDYQNDGVPVVRGQNIQDGRF
;
A
#
# COMPACT_ATOMS: atom_id res chain seq x y z
N MET A 1 40.76 -62.02 -17.88
CA MET A 1 40.71 -60.75 -18.65
C MET A 1 39.30 -60.60 -19.16
N SER A 2 38.47 -59.88 -18.41
CA SER A 2 37.05 -59.72 -18.68
C SER A 2 36.84 -58.52 -19.60
N THR A 3 36.32 -58.76 -20.79
CA THR A 3 35.89 -57.72 -21.74
C THR A 3 34.46 -57.32 -21.43
N THR A 4 34.30 -56.09 -20.96
CA THR A 4 33.01 -55.46 -20.63
C THR A 4 32.29 -55.08 -21.92
N SER A 5 31.14 -55.70 -22.18
CA SER A 5 30.22 -55.31 -23.26
C SER A 5 29.54 -53.96 -22.93
N PRO A 6 29.29 -53.10 -23.93
CA PRO A 6 28.60 -51.84 -23.70
C PRO A 6 27.11 -52.06 -23.43
N VAL A 7 26.61 -51.43 -22.37
CA VAL A 7 25.19 -51.38 -22.02
C VAL A 7 24.43 -50.60 -23.10
N GLN A 8 23.56 -51.29 -23.83
CA GLN A 8 22.62 -50.65 -24.75
C GLN A 8 21.53 -49.94 -23.95
N LEU A 9 21.41 -48.63 -24.16
CA LEU A 9 20.27 -47.83 -23.72
C LEU A 9 19.04 -48.31 -24.49
N GLN A 10 18.10 -48.96 -23.79
CA GLN A 10 16.79 -49.29 -24.34
C GLN A 10 15.99 -48.00 -24.58
N GLU A 11 15.63 -47.77 -25.84
CA GLU A 11 14.66 -46.77 -26.26
C GLU A 11 13.33 -47.02 -25.55
N SER A 12 12.93 -46.09 -24.68
CA SER A 12 11.60 -46.06 -24.09
C SER A 12 10.70 -45.11 -24.89
N SER A 13 9.57 -45.68 -25.31
CA SER A 13 8.36 -45.14 -25.96
C SER A 13 8.18 -43.59 -26.00
N PRO A 14 7.69 -43.02 -27.12
CA PRO A 14 7.74 -41.58 -27.36
C PRO A 14 6.73 -40.82 -26.50
N ALA A 15 7.22 -40.10 -25.49
CA ALA A 15 6.46 -39.04 -24.85
C ALA A 15 6.29 -37.88 -25.85
N LYS A 16 5.07 -37.78 -26.37
CA LYS A 16 4.60 -36.83 -27.37
C LYS A 16 4.63 -35.38 -26.81
N ALA A 17 5.77 -34.68 -26.90
CA ALA A 17 5.90 -33.20 -26.79
C ALA A 17 7.30 -32.63 -27.17
N CYS A 18 8.06 -33.29 -28.06
CA CYS A 18 9.44 -32.85 -28.39
C CYS A 18 9.53 -31.86 -29.57
N SER A 19 8.42 -31.43 -30.20
CA SER A 19 8.47 -30.76 -31.51
C SER A 19 8.71 -29.25 -31.49
N ASP A 20 8.61 -28.57 -30.35
CA ASP A 20 8.45 -27.10 -30.32
C ASP A 20 9.58 -26.36 -29.57
N LEU A 21 10.63 -27.05 -29.12
CA LEU A 21 11.75 -26.40 -28.44
C LEU A 21 12.77 -25.83 -29.44
N PRO A 22 13.36 -24.65 -29.15
CA PRO A 22 14.42 -24.10 -29.99
C PRO A 22 15.63 -25.04 -30.06
N GLU A 23 16.42 -24.90 -31.13
CA GLU A 23 17.66 -25.66 -31.30
C GLU A 23 18.59 -25.51 -30.08
N GLY A 24 19.15 -26.63 -29.63
CA GLY A 24 20.04 -26.70 -28.46
C GLY A 24 19.35 -26.76 -27.10
N TRP A 25 18.02 -26.69 -27.04
CA TRP A 25 17.26 -26.91 -25.81
C TRP A 25 16.96 -28.38 -25.63
N VAL A 26 16.98 -28.84 -24.38
CA VAL A 26 16.57 -30.19 -23.99
C VAL A 26 15.47 -30.12 -22.93
N LEU A 27 14.73 -31.21 -22.75
CA LEU A 27 13.59 -31.27 -21.84
C LEU A 27 13.74 -32.43 -20.83
N PRO A 28 14.77 -32.40 -19.96
CA PRO A 28 15.01 -33.47 -18.99
C PRO A 28 13.96 -33.46 -17.88
N ARG A 29 13.87 -34.57 -17.16
CA ARG A 29 13.14 -34.63 -15.89
C ARG A 29 13.94 -33.92 -14.81
N ILE A 30 13.26 -33.25 -13.88
CA ILE A 30 13.92 -32.53 -12.78
C ILE A 30 14.86 -33.46 -12.00
N GLY A 31 14.44 -34.69 -11.72
CA GLY A 31 15.25 -35.65 -10.96
C GLY A 31 16.51 -36.14 -11.68
N GLU A 32 16.63 -35.90 -13.00
CA GLU A 32 17.84 -36.23 -13.78
C GLU A 32 18.91 -35.14 -13.68
N VAL A 33 18.51 -33.92 -13.33
CA VAL A 33 19.38 -32.73 -13.35
C VAL A 33 19.56 -32.06 -11.98
N LEU A 34 18.69 -32.32 -11.02
CA LEU A 34 18.70 -31.65 -9.71
C LEU A 34 18.43 -32.63 -8.58
N GLU A 35 19.17 -32.47 -7.48
CA GLU A 35 18.89 -33.16 -6.22
C GLU A 35 18.01 -32.29 -5.32
N VAL A 36 16.84 -32.79 -4.94
CA VAL A 36 15.91 -32.12 -4.03
C VAL A 36 16.01 -32.74 -2.64
N LYS A 37 16.52 -31.95 -1.69
CA LYS A 37 16.79 -32.35 -0.30
C LYS A 37 15.63 -31.95 0.62
N TYR A 38 15.47 -32.70 1.71
CA TYR A 38 14.44 -32.42 2.72
C TYR A 38 14.92 -31.34 3.70
N GLY A 39 14.08 -30.35 3.98
CA GLY A 39 14.34 -29.40 5.06
C GLY A 39 14.35 -30.08 6.44
N LYS A 40 14.94 -29.40 7.42
CA LYS A 40 15.15 -29.92 8.77
C LYS A 40 14.37 -29.12 9.81
N GLY A 41 13.62 -29.82 10.67
CA GLY A 41 12.75 -29.17 11.66
C GLY A 41 13.51 -28.21 12.59
N LEU A 42 13.04 -26.97 12.67
CA LEU A 42 13.57 -25.93 13.56
C LEU A 42 12.40 -25.12 14.15
N LYS A 43 11.93 -25.58 15.32
CA LYS A 43 10.82 -24.97 16.06
C LYS A 43 11.16 -23.53 16.45
N LYS A 44 10.15 -22.64 16.46
CA LYS A 44 10.33 -21.21 16.79
C LYS A 44 11.10 -20.97 18.10
N ASN A 45 10.80 -21.74 19.14
CA ASN A 45 11.43 -21.59 20.46
C ASN A 45 12.89 -22.07 20.50
N ASN A 46 13.35 -22.82 19.50
CA ASN A 46 14.72 -23.29 19.40
C ASN A 46 15.59 -22.36 18.53
N ARG A 47 15.00 -21.30 17.97
CA ARG A 47 15.73 -20.36 17.11
C ARG A 47 16.50 -19.37 17.97
N ILE A 48 17.80 -19.35 17.77
CA ILE A 48 18.73 -18.36 18.31
C ILE A 48 18.85 -17.22 17.30
N SER A 49 18.69 -15.97 17.73
CA SER A 49 18.83 -14.79 16.86
C SER A 49 20.19 -14.79 16.14
N GLY A 50 20.18 -14.44 14.86
CA GLY A 50 21.36 -14.42 14.00
C GLY A 50 20.99 -14.00 12.57
N PRO A 51 21.97 -13.92 11.65
CA PRO A 51 21.75 -13.37 10.32
C PRO A 51 21.16 -14.38 9.32
N VAL A 52 21.02 -15.66 9.70
CA VAL A 52 20.63 -16.72 8.77
C VAL A 52 19.10 -16.74 8.64
N PRO A 53 18.53 -16.50 7.44
CA PRO A 53 17.10 -16.58 7.25
C PRO A 53 16.61 -18.02 7.38
N VAL A 54 15.50 -18.21 8.10
CA VAL A 54 14.79 -19.48 8.23
C VAL A 54 13.60 -19.47 7.29
N TYR A 55 13.57 -20.41 6.36
CA TYR A 55 12.49 -20.55 5.38
C TYR A 55 11.52 -21.66 5.77
N GLY A 56 10.22 -21.36 5.60
CA GLY A 56 9.14 -22.34 5.51
C GLY A 56 8.46 -22.26 4.15
N SER A 57 7.38 -23.02 3.95
CA SER A 57 6.64 -23.02 2.67
C SER A 57 6.15 -21.64 2.25
N ASN A 58 5.90 -20.75 3.22
CA ASN A 58 5.45 -19.37 3.01
C ASN A 58 6.58 -18.34 2.83
N GLY A 59 7.84 -18.77 2.69
CA GLY A 59 8.99 -17.88 2.61
C GLY A 59 9.70 -17.74 3.96
N ILE A 60 10.28 -16.58 4.23
CA ILE A 60 11.02 -16.34 5.48
C ILE A 60 10.06 -16.32 6.67
N VAL A 61 10.29 -17.22 7.64
CA VAL A 61 9.48 -17.40 8.85
C VAL A 61 10.22 -17.00 10.13
N GLY A 62 11.44 -16.49 10.01
CA GLY A 62 12.28 -16.02 11.10
C GLY A 62 13.75 -16.11 10.75
N GLU A 63 14.60 -16.04 11.77
CA GLU A 63 16.06 -16.04 11.63
C GLU A 63 16.69 -17.05 12.60
N HIS A 64 17.92 -17.45 12.28
CA HIS A 64 18.74 -18.33 13.10
C HIS A 64 20.23 -17.92 13.05
N ASN A 65 21.07 -18.50 13.91
CA ASN A 65 22.51 -18.27 13.93
C ASN A 65 23.30 -19.32 13.12
N THR A 66 22.67 -20.43 12.72
CA THR A 66 23.29 -21.48 11.89
C THR A 66 22.45 -21.73 10.65
N SER A 67 23.10 -22.15 9.56
CA SER A 67 22.46 -22.49 8.29
C SER A 67 22.41 -23.99 8.07
N LEU A 68 21.43 -24.42 7.27
CA LEU A 68 21.33 -25.77 6.75
C LEU A 68 22.05 -25.91 5.40
N THR A 69 22.04 -24.83 4.60
CA THR A 69 22.75 -24.74 3.32
C THR A 69 24.08 -23.99 3.50
N GLU A 70 25.05 -24.26 2.64
CA GLU A 70 26.37 -23.58 2.65
C GLU A 70 26.42 -22.35 1.73
N GLY A 71 25.45 -22.22 0.81
CA GLY A 71 25.39 -21.14 -0.16
C GLY A 71 23.95 -20.81 -0.56
N PRO A 72 23.76 -20.17 -1.74
CA PRO A 72 22.45 -19.90 -2.30
C PRO A 72 21.62 -21.18 -2.41
N ALA A 73 20.31 -21.06 -2.22
CA ALA A 73 19.41 -22.19 -2.30
C ALA A 73 18.06 -21.79 -2.87
N ILE A 74 17.43 -22.72 -3.59
CA ILE A 74 16.01 -22.64 -3.96
C ILE A 74 15.23 -23.44 -2.92
N ILE A 75 14.19 -22.84 -2.35
CA ILE A 75 13.32 -23.47 -1.34
C ILE A 75 11.96 -23.72 -1.97
N LEU A 76 11.47 -24.95 -1.84
CA LEU A 76 10.18 -25.41 -2.37
C LEU A 76 9.21 -25.74 -1.24
N GLY A 77 8.01 -25.15 -1.28
CA GLY A 77 6.94 -25.46 -0.35
C GLY A 77 6.44 -26.90 -0.52
N ARG A 78 6.63 -27.73 0.52
CA ARG A 78 6.23 -29.15 0.50
C ARG A 78 4.91 -29.38 1.24
N LYS A 79 4.71 -28.75 2.40
CA LYS A 79 3.48 -28.86 3.22
C LYS A 79 2.92 -27.47 3.56
N GLY A 80 1.59 -27.33 3.57
CA GLY A 80 0.92 -26.05 3.78
C GLY A 80 0.79 -25.31 2.45
N THR A 81 1.65 -24.33 2.21
CA THR A 81 1.67 -23.59 0.92
C THR A 81 2.51 -24.35 -0.10
N VAL A 82 1.86 -25.36 -0.69
CA VAL A 82 2.48 -26.31 -1.63
C VAL A 82 2.90 -25.61 -2.92
N GLY A 83 4.09 -25.96 -3.41
CA GLY A 83 4.58 -25.53 -4.71
C GLY A 83 5.08 -24.08 -4.77
N ALA A 84 5.05 -23.35 -3.65
CA ALA A 84 5.71 -22.05 -3.57
C ALA A 84 7.22 -22.21 -3.78
N VAL A 85 7.80 -21.33 -4.59
CA VAL A 85 9.23 -21.34 -4.94
C VAL A 85 9.88 -20.06 -4.44
N HIS A 86 10.82 -20.19 -3.51
CA HIS A 86 11.59 -19.10 -2.92
C HIS A 86 13.06 -19.26 -3.28
N PHE A 87 13.81 -18.16 -3.21
CA PHE A 87 15.25 -18.14 -3.45
C PHE A 87 15.95 -17.40 -2.32
N SER A 88 16.99 -18.03 -1.78
CA SER A 88 17.92 -17.41 -0.85
C SER A 88 19.24 -17.19 -1.57
N ASN A 89 19.69 -15.95 -1.66
CA ASN A 89 21.01 -15.63 -2.23
C ASN A 89 22.17 -15.83 -1.23
N THR A 90 21.85 -16.25 0.00
CA THR A 90 22.78 -16.50 1.09
C THR A 90 22.49 -17.86 1.72
N PRO A 91 23.42 -18.42 2.52
CA PRO A 91 23.15 -19.57 3.36
C PRO A 91 21.84 -19.38 4.15
N CYS A 92 21.04 -20.44 4.25
CA CYS A 92 19.73 -20.37 4.89
C CYS A 92 19.39 -21.67 5.63
N TRP A 93 18.32 -21.63 6.43
CA TRP A 93 17.75 -22.82 7.05
C TRP A 93 16.37 -23.12 6.49
N ALA A 94 16.25 -24.17 5.66
CA ALA A 94 14.97 -24.67 5.17
C ALA A 94 14.35 -25.64 6.19
N ILE A 95 13.14 -25.37 6.70
CA ILE A 95 12.48 -26.22 7.70
C ILE A 95 11.78 -27.44 7.08
N ASP A 96 11.36 -28.39 7.91
CA ASP A 96 10.73 -29.68 7.57
C ASP A 96 9.45 -29.60 6.70
N THR A 97 8.84 -28.42 6.61
CA THR A 97 7.71 -28.14 5.70
C THR A 97 8.13 -27.86 4.26
N THR A 98 9.44 -27.84 3.98
CA THR A 98 10.01 -27.47 2.67
C THR A 98 10.94 -28.55 2.13
N TYR A 99 11.17 -28.51 0.82
CA TYR A 99 12.39 -29.03 0.22
C TYR A 99 13.35 -27.88 -0.08
N TYR A 100 14.61 -28.20 -0.34
CA TYR A 100 15.57 -27.24 -0.89
C TYR A 100 16.49 -27.87 -1.93
N ILE A 101 17.08 -27.00 -2.75
CA ILE A 101 18.10 -27.30 -3.74
C ILE A 101 19.22 -26.30 -3.50
N ASP A 102 20.41 -26.79 -3.14
CA ASP A 102 21.62 -26.00 -2.86
C ASP A 102 22.81 -26.43 -3.74
N ASP A 103 22.65 -27.49 -4.52
CA ASP A 103 23.54 -27.87 -5.61
C ASP A 103 22.77 -27.74 -6.94
N PHE A 104 23.30 -26.91 -7.83
CA PHE A 104 22.68 -26.59 -9.11
C PHE A 104 23.34 -27.32 -10.29
N ASN A 105 24.31 -28.21 -10.06
CA ASN A 105 24.98 -29.00 -11.12
C ASN A 105 25.51 -28.13 -12.28
N GLY A 106 26.04 -26.94 -11.97
CA GLY A 106 26.56 -25.98 -12.95
C GLY A 106 25.50 -25.16 -13.71
N LEU A 107 24.20 -25.36 -13.42
CA LEU A 107 23.10 -24.58 -13.98
C LEU A 107 22.98 -23.22 -13.29
N VAL A 108 22.32 -22.27 -13.95
CA VAL A 108 22.10 -20.91 -13.41
C VAL A 108 20.94 -20.93 -12.40
N PRO A 109 21.17 -20.65 -11.10
CA PRO A 109 20.13 -20.77 -10.07
C PRO A 109 18.92 -19.86 -10.32
N GLU A 110 19.14 -18.65 -10.82
CA GLU A 110 18.09 -17.68 -11.13
C GLU A 110 17.25 -18.13 -12.32
N TYR A 111 17.85 -18.85 -13.28
CA TYR A 111 17.10 -19.48 -14.37
C TYR A 111 16.22 -20.59 -13.82
N LEU A 112 16.77 -21.48 -12.97
CA LEU A 112 16.01 -22.55 -12.33
C LEU A 112 14.86 -22.00 -11.50
N LEU A 113 15.07 -20.90 -10.77
CA LEU A 113 14.01 -20.19 -10.05
C LEU A 113 12.88 -19.77 -10.99
N CYS A 114 13.20 -19.15 -12.13
CA CYS A 114 12.20 -18.74 -13.12
C CYS A 114 11.46 -19.95 -13.70
N ALA A 115 12.21 -20.99 -14.07
CA ALA A 115 11.67 -22.20 -14.69
C ALA A 115 10.79 -23.00 -13.70
N LEU A 116 11.17 -23.14 -12.44
CA LEU A 116 10.34 -23.82 -11.42
C LEU A 116 9.05 -23.05 -11.12
N LYS A 117 9.08 -21.72 -11.17
CA LYS A 117 7.88 -20.88 -10.97
C LYS A 117 6.83 -21.05 -12.06
N ILE A 118 7.22 -21.33 -13.31
CA ILE A 118 6.26 -21.52 -14.41
C ILE A 118 5.61 -22.91 -14.41
N LEU A 119 6.22 -23.89 -13.74
CA LEU A 119 5.71 -25.27 -13.72
C LEU A 119 4.42 -25.46 -12.89
N ASN A 120 3.93 -24.41 -12.24
CA ASN A 120 2.75 -24.41 -11.38
C ASN A 120 2.71 -25.64 -10.44
N LEU A 121 3.75 -25.77 -9.61
CA LEU A 121 3.95 -26.93 -8.74
C LEU A 121 2.80 -27.16 -7.75
N ALA A 122 2.00 -26.11 -7.47
CA ALA A 122 0.79 -26.22 -6.65
C ALA A 122 -0.28 -27.12 -7.27
N GLY A 123 -0.31 -27.26 -8.60
CA GLY A 123 -1.26 -28.12 -9.31
C GLY A 123 -0.94 -29.63 -9.27
N LEU A 124 0.16 -30.02 -8.63
CA LEU A 124 0.59 -31.43 -8.49
C LEU A 124 0.03 -32.10 -7.23
N ASP A 125 -0.84 -31.42 -6.51
CA ASP A 125 -1.44 -31.93 -5.29
C ASP A 125 -2.43 -33.05 -5.59
N THR A 126 -2.09 -34.27 -5.14
CA THR A 126 -2.90 -35.47 -5.33
C THR A 126 -3.67 -35.86 -4.05
N SER A 127 -3.60 -35.07 -2.97
CA SER A 127 -4.13 -35.43 -1.64
C SER A 127 -5.30 -34.55 -1.19
N THR A 128 -6.47 -35.16 -0.96
CA THR A 128 -7.74 -34.47 -0.61
C THR A 128 -7.85 -33.98 0.84
N ALA A 129 -6.86 -34.23 1.71
CA ALA A 129 -6.95 -33.90 3.15
C ALA A 129 -5.83 -32.98 3.69
N ILE A 130 -4.60 -33.11 3.18
CA ILE A 130 -3.50 -32.17 3.47
C ILE A 130 -2.72 -31.98 2.18
N PRO A 131 -2.76 -30.78 1.56
CA PRO A 131 -2.07 -30.54 0.31
C PRO A 131 -0.57 -30.74 0.51
N GLY A 132 0.08 -31.49 -0.38
CA GLY A 132 1.51 -31.78 -0.28
C GLY A 132 2.22 -32.02 -1.61
N LEU A 133 3.44 -31.47 -1.77
CA LEU A 133 4.30 -31.75 -2.92
C LEU A 133 5.08 -33.04 -2.67
N ASN A 134 4.75 -34.09 -3.41
CA ASN A 134 5.54 -35.31 -3.40
C ASN A 134 6.85 -35.10 -4.19
N ARG A 135 7.98 -35.60 -3.66
CA ARG A 135 9.29 -35.47 -4.33
C ARG A 135 9.34 -36.26 -5.64
N ASN A 136 8.70 -37.41 -5.71
CA ASN A 136 8.68 -38.22 -6.93
C ASN A 136 7.86 -37.54 -8.03
N ASP A 137 6.74 -36.93 -7.67
CA ASP A 137 5.92 -36.16 -8.62
C ASP A 137 6.70 -34.94 -9.14
N LEU A 138 7.43 -34.25 -8.27
CA LEU A 138 8.35 -33.18 -8.66
C LEU A 138 9.45 -33.68 -9.60
N TYR A 139 10.12 -34.80 -9.25
CA TYR A 139 11.18 -35.37 -10.07
C TYR A 139 10.72 -35.80 -11.47
N ASN A 140 9.47 -36.24 -11.61
CA ASN A 140 8.90 -36.63 -12.90
C ASN A 140 8.46 -35.45 -13.77
N ARG A 141 8.50 -34.21 -13.27
CA ARG A 141 8.24 -33.03 -14.09
C ARG A 141 9.40 -32.78 -15.03
N HIS A 142 9.09 -32.35 -16.25
CA HIS A 142 10.08 -31.90 -17.19
C HIS A 142 10.32 -30.39 -17.06
N ILE A 143 11.55 -29.97 -17.27
CA ILE A 143 11.97 -28.57 -17.24
C ILE A 143 12.71 -28.24 -18.55
N PRO A 144 12.31 -27.19 -19.29
CA PRO A 144 13.06 -26.80 -20.47
C PRO A 144 14.45 -26.32 -20.03
N LEU A 145 15.49 -26.81 -20.70
CA LEU A 145 16.87 -26.54 -20.34
C LEU A 145 17.66 -26.04 -21.56
N PRO A 146 17.87 -24.72 -21.68
CA PRO A 146 18.74 -24.14 -22.69
C PRO A 146 20.22 -24.25 -22.33
N PRO A 147 21.13 -23.97 -23.30
CA PRO A 147 22.55 -23.79 -23.02
C PRO A 147 22.81 -22.70 -21.96
N ILE A 148 23.90 -22.82 -21.20
CA ILE A 148 24.23 -21.90 -20.08
C ILE A 148 24.25 -20.42 -20.50
N ALA A 149 24.81 -20.11 -21.67
CA ALA A 149 24.85 -18.74 -22.17
C ALA A 149 23.42 -18.16 -22.36
N GLU A 150 22.50 -19.00 -22.83
CA GLU A 150 21.11 -18.63 -23.05
C GLU A 150 20.34 -18.52 -21.72
N GLN A 151 20.62 -19.39 -20.74
CA GLN A 151 20.09 -19.23 -19.37
C GLN A 151 20.43 -17.86 -18.79
N LYS A 152 21.71 -17.44 -18.87
CA LYS A 152 22.16 -16.12 -18.41
C LYS A 152 21.48 -14.98 -19.16
N ARG A 153 21.31 -15.11 -20.48
CA ARG A 153 20.63 -14.11 -21.32
C ARG A 153 19.16 -13.94 -20.92
N ILE A 154 18.48 -15.05 -20.65
CA ILE A 154 17.08 -15.05 -20.17
C ILE A 154 16.98 -14.34 -18.82
N VAL A 155 17.82 -14.72 -17.84
CA VAL A 155 17.84 -14.12 -16.51
C VAL A 155 18.07 -12.61 -16.60
N ALA A 156 19.09 -12.16 -17.33
CA ALA A 156 19.37 -10.74 -17.52
C ALA A 156 18.18 -9.99 -18.14
N LYS A 157 17.46 -10.61 -19.07
CA LYS A 157 16.27 -10.01 -19.68
C LYS A 157 15.11 -9.91 -18.70
N VAL A 158 14.87 -10.95 -17.91
CA VAL A 158 13.82 -10.98 -16.88
C VAL A 158 14.09 -9.92 -15.83
N GLU A 159 15.31 -9.84 -15.31
CA GLU A 159 15.72 -8.83 -14.32
C GLU A 159 15.53 -7.40 -14.86
N GLN A 160 15.94 -7.15 -16.11
CA GLN A 160 15.72 -5.86 -16.76
C GLN A 160 14.23 -5.47 -16.79
N LEU A 161 13.35 -6.41 -17.12
CA LEU A 161 11.91 -6.16 -17.21
C LEU A 161 11.29 -5.96 -15.82
N VAL A 162 11.66 -6.78 -14.84
CA VAL A 162 11.21 -6.63 -13.45
C VAL A 162 11.64 -5.28 -12.88
N ALA A 163 12.88 -4.85 -13.13
CA ALA A 163 13.37 -3.54 -12.70
C ALA A 163 12.54 -2.39 -13.28
N ARG A 164 12.14 -2.46 -14.56
CA ARG A 164 11.25 -1.46 -15.18
C ARG A 164 9.87 -1.42 -14.51
N VAL A 165 9.30 -2.59 -14.21
CA VAL A 165 8.01 -2.69 -13.51
C VAL A 165 8.09 -2.09 -12.11
N ASN A 166 9.16 -2.39 -11.36
CA ASN A 166 9.36 -1.84 -10.02
C ASN A 166 9.53 -0.31 -10.05
N ALA A 167 10.33 0.23 -10.98
CA ALA A 167 10.49 1.67 -11.15
C ALA A 167 9.16 2.38 -11.50
N ALA A 168 8.32 1.75 -12.32
CA ALA A 168 6.98 2.28 -12.62
C ALA A 168 6.07 2.29 -11.39
N ARG A 169 6.08 1.20 -10.59
CA ARG A 169 5.34 1.11 -9.33
C ARG A 169 5.76 2.17 -8.32
N GLU A 170 7.07 2.40 -8.16
CA GLU A 170 7.59 3.44 -7.26
C GLU A 170 7.17 4.85 -7.69
N ARG A 171 7.13 5.14 -8.99
CA ARG A 171 6.64 6.43 -9.50
C ARG A 171 5.15 6.60 -9.21
N LEU A 172 4.35 5.57 -9.47
CA LEU A 172 2.91 5.59 -9.18
C LEU A 172 2.63 5.76 -7.68
N ALA A 173 3.43 5.15 -6.81
CA ALA A 173 3.30 5.30 -5.36
C ALA A 173 3.48 6.75 -4.86
N LYS A 174 4.16 7.62 -5.63
CA LYS A 174 4.37 9.04 -5.30
C LYS A 174 3.22 9.95 -5.75
N VAL A 175 2.36 9.49 -6.66
CA VAL A 175 1.27 10.29 -7.23
C VAL A 175 0.29 10.81 -6.17
N PRO A 176 -0.16 10.02 -5.17
CA PRO A 176 -1.09 10.50 -4.15
C PRO A 176 -0.54 11.70 -3.35
N GLU A 177 0.75 11.68 -2.99
CA GLU A 177 1.40 12.77 -2.27
C GLU A 177 1.53 14.04 -3.12
N ILE A 178 1.84 13.88 -4.41
CA ILE A 178 1.87 15.00 -5.36
C ILE A 178 0.47 15.61 -5.48
N LEU A 179 -0.58 14.79 -5.62
CA LEU A 179 -1.96 15.27 -5.66
C LEU A 179 -2.38 15.98 -4.37
N LYS A 180 -1.95 15.49 -3.19
CA LYS A 180 -2.20 16.16 -1.91
C LYS A 180 -1.61 17.57 -1.90
N ARG A 181 -0.34 17.71 -2.26
CA ARG A 181 0.35 19.02 -2.32
C ARG A 181 -0.26 19.94 -3.38
N PHE A 182 -0.61 19.40 -4.54
CA PHE A 182 -1.24 20.16 -5.61
C PHE A 182 -2.60 20.72 -5.18
N ARG A 183 -3.45 19.92 -4.52
CA ARG A 183 -4.72 20.38 -3.95
C ARG A 183 -4.51 21.50 -2.93
N GLN A 184 -3.55 21.35 -2.02
CA GLN A 184 -3.21 22.40 -1.05
C GLN A 184 -2.75 23.68 -1.75
N SER A 185 -1.93 23.58 -2.79
CA SER A 185 -1.47 24.73 -3.57
C SER A 185 -2.61 25.45 -4.29
N ILE A 186 -3.54 24.71 -4.91
CA ILE A 186 -4.75 25.29 -5.53
C ILE A 186 -5.61 26.01 -4.50
N LEU A 187 -5.90 25.36 -3.37
CA LEU A 187 -6.73 25.97 -2.32
C LEU A 187 -6.06 27.23 -1.77
N ALA A 188 -4.74 27.20 -1.54
CA ALA A 188 -3.99 28.38 -1.14
C ALA A 188 -4.03 29.49 -2.21
N ALA A 189 -3.94 29.15 -3.50
CA ALA A 189 -4.08 30.12 -4.59
C ALA A 189 -5.50 30.69 -4.68
N ALA A 190 -6.54 29.88 -4.42
CA ALA A 190 -7.93 30.31 -4.39
C ALA A 190 -8.19 31.28 -3.22
N CYS A 191 -7.79 30.90 -2.01
CA CYS A 191 -8.02 31.65 -0.78
C CYS A 191 -7.03 32.82 -0.56
N SER A 192 -6.05 33.02 -1.44
CA SER A 192 -5.25 34.25 -1.53
C SER A 192 -5.72 35.17 -2.67
N GLY A 193 -6.76 34.76 -3.40
CA GLY A 193 -7.25 35.48 -4.57
C GLY A 193 -6.34 35.39 -5.79
N ARG A 194 -5.21 34.67 -5.77
CA ARG A 194 -4.30 34.55 -6.93
C ARG A 194 -5.00 33.96 -8.16
N LEU A 195 -5.92 33.00 -7.98
CA LEU A 195 -6.68 32.41 -9.09
C LEU A 195 -7.65 33.38 -9.78
N THR A 196 -8.04 34.47 -9.11
CA THR A 196 -9.03 35.44 -9.62
C THR A 196 -8.41 36.80 -9.93
N ALA A 197 -7.07 36.89 -10.02
CA ALA A 197 -6.36 38.14 -10.28
C ALA A 197 -6.79 38.80 -11.60
N ASP A 198 -6.76 38.07 -12.71
CA ASP A 198 -7.14 38.59 -14.04
C ASP A 198 -8.61 39.03 -14.09
N TRP A 199 -9.49 38.28 -13.41
CA TRP A 199 -10.90 38.64 -13.32
C TRP A 199 -11.09 39.95 -12.55
N ARG A 200 -10.39 40.13 -11.41
CA ARG A 200 -10.46 41.38 -10.63
C ARG A 200 -9.91 42.58 -11.40
N GLN A 201 -8.86 42.39 -12.21
CA GLN A 201 -8.35 43.47 -13.06
C GLN A 201 -9.40 43.94 -14.08
N LYS A 202 -10.23 43.03 -14.59
CA LYS A 202 -11.31 43.34 -15.53
C LYS A 202 -12.59 43.84 -14.86
N ASN A 203 -12.72 43.67 -13.55
CA ASN A 203 -13.91 44.03 -12.77
C ASN A 203 -13.50 44.86 -11.54
N PRO A 204 -13.10 46.13 -11.71
CA PRO A 204 -12.62 46.97 -10.61
C PRO A 204 -13.72 47.42 -9.65
N ASP A 205 -14.96 47.55 -10.14
CA ASP A 205 -16.09 48.14 -9.40
C ASP A 205 -16.88 47.10 -8.58
N VAL A 206 -16.23 46.00 -8.19
CA VAL A 206 -16.87 44.95 -7.40
C VAL A 206 -16.99 45.38 -5.95
N GLU A 207 -18.14 45.11 -5.34
CA GLU A 207 -18.38 45.42 -3.93
C GLU A 207 -17.27 44.83 -3.03
N PRO A 208 -16.59 45.66 -2.23
CA PRO A 208 -15.52 45.20 -1.36
C PRO A 208 -16.07 44.41 -0.16
N ALA A 209 -15.27 43.50 0.40
CA ALA A 209 -15.76 42.56 1.41
C ALA A 209 -16.16 43.23 2.75
N ASN A 210 -15.76 44.48 3.01
CA ASN A 210 -16.23 45.25 4.17
C ASN A 210 -17.72 45.58 4.10
N ALA A 211 -18.28 45.82 2.91
CA ALA A 211 -19.71 46.07 2.75
C ALA A 211 -20.53 44.83 3.18
N LEU A 212 -20.07 43.63 2.80
CA LEU A 212 -20.65 42.37 3.29
C LEU A 212 -20.52 42.24 4.81
N LEU A 213 -19.37 42.58 5.40
CA LEU A 213 -19.18 42.55 6.85
C LEU A 213 -20.13 43.52 7.58
N GLU A 214 -20.34 44.72 7.04
CA GLU A 214 -21.29 45.70 7.57
C GLU A 214 -22.73 45.19 7.53
N GLN A 215 -23.12 44.51 6.45
CA GLN A 215 -24.42 43.85 6.35
C GLN A 215 -24.58 42.76 7.41
N VAL A 216 -23.56 41.92 7.60
CA VAL A 216 -23.54 40.87 8.62
C VAL A 216 -23.70 41.47 10.02
N TRP A 217 -22.99 42.53 10.37
CA TRP A 217 -23.13 43.19 11.67
C TRP A 217 -24.50 43.84 11.86
N THR A 218 -25.04 44.48 10.82
CA THR A 218 -26.37 45.09 10.85
C THR A 218 -27.43 44.03 11.15
N GLN A 219 -27.38 42.88 10.48
CA GLN A 219 -28.29 41.77 10.72
C GLN A 219 -28.19 41.23 12.15
N ARG A 220 -26.98 41.11 12.69
CA ARG A 220 -26.76 40.65 14.08
C ARG A 220 -27.28 41.62 15.12
N LYS A 221 -27.04 42.92 14.94
CA LYS A 221 -27.55 43.95 15.83
C LYS A 221 -29.08 43.91 15.86
N ARG A 222 -29.72 43.88 14.69
CA ARG A 222 -31.17 43.70 14.57
C ARG A 222 -31.68 42.45 15.29
N TYR A 223 -30.98 41.32 15.14
CA TYR A 223 -31.34 40.10 15.86
C TYR A 223 -31.24 40.26 17.38
N TYR A 224 -30.12 40.80 17.88
CA TYR A 224 -29.92 41.02 19.31
C TYR A 224 -30.97 41.96 19.91
N ASP A 225 -31.26 43.07 19.21
CA ASP A 225 -32.25 44.05 19.65
C ASP A 225 -33.65 43.41 19.72
N ARG A 226 -34.01 42.56 18.74
CA ARG A 226 -35.25 41.77 18.76
C ARG A 226 -35.30 40.82 19.97
N GLN A 227 -34.21 40.10 20.26
CA GLN A 227 -34.17 39.20 21.43
C GLN A 227 -34.31 39.98 22.75
N CYS A 228 -33.76 41.19 22.83
CA CYS A 228 -33.95 42.06 23.99
C CYS A 228 -35.40 42.52 24.15
N ALA A 229 -36.08 42.83 23.05
CA ALA A 229 -37.51 43.20 23.05
C ALA A 229 -38.38 42.03 23.53
N ILE A 230 -38.17 40.83 22.99
CA ILE A 230 -38.90 39.61 23.39
C ILE A 230 -38.67 39.31 24.88
N ALA A 231 -37.43 39.38 25.36
CA ALA A 231 -37.13 39.15 26.77
C ALA A 231 -37.85 40.16 27.68
N LYS A 232 -37.98 41.42 27.25
CA LYS A 232 -38.71 42.47 27.97
C LYS A 232 -40.21 42.16 28.03
N GLU A 233 -40.83 41.76 26.92
CA GLU A 233 -42.24 41.36 26.86
C GLU A 233 -42.55 40.15 27.74
N GLN A 234 -41.61 39.19 27.83
CA GLN A 234 -41.75 37.98 28.63
C GLN A 234 -41.33 38.13 30.10
N GLY A 235 -40.97 39.34 30.54
CA GLY A 235 -40.48 39.59 31.91
C GLY A 235 -39.17 38.87 32.26
N GLN A 236 -38.40 38.46 31.25
CA GLN A 236 -37.15 37.74 31.41
C GLN A 236 -35.95 38.69 31.46
N ARG A 237 -34.83 38.20 32.02
CA ARG A 237 -33.56 38.94 32.02
C ARG A 237 -33.06 39.12 30.58
N LYS A 238 -32.56 40.33 30.29
CA LYS A 238 -31.95 40.66 29.00
C LYS A 238 -30.82 39.69 28.65
N PRO A 239 -30.73 39.19 27.40
CA PRO A 239 -29.62 38.35 26.98
C PRO A 239 -28.29 39.10 27.05
N LYS A 240 -27.22 38.37 27.41
CA LYS A 240 -25.85 38.90 27.44
C LYS A 240 -25.49 39.47 26.06
N LYS A 241 -24.95 40.70 26.04
CA LYS A 241 -24.55 41.37 24.80
C LYS A 241 -23.41 40.60 24.12
N PRO A 242 -23.56 40.14 22.86
CA PRO A 242 -22.47 39.55 22.11
C PRO A 242 -21.32 40.55 21.87
N THR A 243 -20.10 40.02 21.83
CA THR A 243 -18.84 40.76 21.63
C THR A 243 -18.61 41.19 20.17
N ASN A 244 -19.37 40.63 19.23
CA ASN A 244 -19.25 40.75 17.77
C ASN A 244 -20.42 41.54 17.11
N LEU A 245 -20.95 42.54 17.82
CA LEU A 245 -22.03 43.43 17.37
C LEU A 245 -21.55 44.69 16.63
N GLY A 246 -20.29 44.76 16.23
CA GLY A 246 -19.74 45.91 15.51
C GLY A 246 -18.46 45.59 14.75
N PRO A 247 -17.98 46.53 13.91
CA PRO A 247 -16.87 46.29 13.02
C PRO A 247 -15.57 45.91 13.72
N LYS A 248 -14.96 44.81 13.29
CA LYS A 248 -13.59 44.47 13.66
C LYS A 248 -12.85 43.98 12.42
N ILE A 249 -12.09 44.88 11.81
CA ILE A 249 -11.10 44.54 10.80
C ILE A 249 -9.81 44.18 11.54
N ARG A 250 -9.26 43.02 11.21
CA ARG A 250 -8.02 42.52 11.83
C ARG A 250 -6.86 42.79 10.88
N SER A 251 -5.66 42.87 11.44
CA SER A 251 -4.44 42.82 10.63
C SER A 251 -4.29 41.43 10.02
N ALA A 252 -3.76 41.35 8.80
CA ALA A 252 -3.41 40.09 8.17
C ALA A 252 -2.53 39.23 9.08
N GLU A 253 -2.76 37.92 9.07
CA GLU A 253 -1.77 37.00 9.61
C GLU A 253 -0.48 37.11 8.80
N LYS A 254 0.68 36.94 9.45
CA LYS A 254 1.98 37.03 8.76
C LYS A 254 2.02 36.04 7.59
N ASN A 255 2.47 36.51 6.42
CA ASN A 255 2.76 35.71 5.22
C ASN A 255 1.60 35.30 4.29
N ILE A 256 0.44 35.96 4.36
CA ILE A 256 -0.62 35.78 3.35
C ILE A 256 -0.90 37.12 2.69
N ASP A 257 -0.45 37.26 1.44
CA ASP A 257 -0.79 38.40 0.60
C ASP A 257 -2.20 38.20 0.02
N THR A 258 -3.05 39.20 0.19
CA THR A 258 -4.47 39.17 -0.20
C THR A 258 -4.83 40.43 -0.98
N PRO A 259 -5.82 40.38 -1.88
CA PRO A 259 -6.27 41.56 -2.61
C PRO A 259 -6.67 42.70 -1.67
N LEU A 260 -6.46 43.95 -2.08
CA LEU A 260 -6.80 45.14 -1.26
C LEU A 260 -8.30 45.23 -0.90
N THR A 261 -9.18 44.62 -1.69
CA THR A 261 -10.63 44.58 -1.45
C THR A 261 -11.05 43.46 -0.47
N TRP A 262 -10.12 42.63 -0.02
CA TRP A 262 -10.34 41.57 0.96
C TRP A 262 -9.98 42.06 2.36
N PHE A 263 -10.72 41.60 3.36
CA PHE A 263 -10.52 42.01 4.74
C PHE A 263 -10.34 40.79 5.64
N TRP A 264 -9.38 40.90 6.55
CA TRP A 264 -9.17 39.90 7.59
C TRP A 264 -10.16 40.10 8.73
N THR A 265 -10.76 38.99 9.15
CA THR A 265 -11.75 38.92 10.22
C THR A 265 -11.55 37.61 10.99
N SER A 266 -12.06 37.50 12.22
CA SER A 266 -11.99 36.22 12.95
C SER A 266 -13.27 35.41 12.77
N PHE A 267 -13.19 34.12 13.09
CA PHE A 267 -14.38 33.28 13.22
C PHE A 267 -15.43 33.85 14.17
N GLU A 268 -15.02 34.44 15.30
CA GLU A 268 -15.95 35.12 16.22
C GLU A 268 -16.67 36.29 15.54
N ASP A 269 -15.96 37.03 14.70
CA ASP A 269 -16.49 38.19 13.98
C ASP A 269 -17.40 37.79 12.79
N ILE A 270 -17.36 36.53 12.31
CA ILE A 270 -18.30 35.98 11.31
C ILE A 270 -19.35 35.00 11.88
N ALA A 271 -19.20 34.55 13.12
CA ALA A 271 -20.14 33.66 13.81
C ALA A 271 -21.55 34.27 13.96
N SER A 272 -22.57 33.43 13.85
CA SER A 272 -23.94 33.84 14.19
C SER A 272 -24.06 34.16 15.69
N VAL A 273 -24.88 35.15 16.04
CA VAL A 273 -25.17 35.51 17.45
C VAL A 273 -26.20 34.60 18.12
N LYS A 274 -26.73 33.61 17.37
CA LYS A 274 -27.61 32.58 17.92
C LYS A 274 -26.84 31.72 18.91
N LYS A 275 -27.51 31.29 19.97
CA LYS A 275 -26.93 30.35 20.94
C LYS A 275 -26.51 29.07 20.22
N TYR A 276 -25.31 28.57 20.52
CA TYR A 276 -24.73 27.35 19.90
C TYR A 276 -24.49 27.42 18.39
N SER A 277 -24.39 28.61 17.81
CA SER A 277 -23.99 28.78 16.41
C SER A 277 -22.56 28.31 16.12
N MET A 278 -21.65 28.50 17.08
CA MET A 278 -20.28 28.00 17.08
C MET A 278 -19.89 27.65 18.51
N SER A 279 -19.39 26.44 18.73
CA SER A 279 -18.90 25.97 20.04
C SER A 279 -17.70 25.05 19.83
N SER A 280 -16.59 25.31 20.51
CA SER A 280 -15.40 24.46 20.54
C SER A 280 -15.11 24.02 21.97
N GLY A 281 -14.99 22.72 22.22
CA GLY A 281 -14.57 22.16 23.52
C GLY A 281 -15.17 20.78 23.82
N PRO A 282 -14.72 20.11 24.91
CA PRO A 282 -15.22 18.78 25.32
C PRO A 282 -16.71 18.80 25.73
N PHE A 283 -17.27 20.01 25.88
CA PHE A 283 -18.67 20.30 26.15
C PHE A 283 -19.42 20.66 24.86
N GLY A 284 -19.25 19.87 23.81
CA GLY A 284 -20.28 19.81 22.77
C GLY A 284 -21.65 19.55 23.40
N SER A 285 -22.73 19.83 22.68
CA SER A 285 -24.09 19.39 23.07
C SER A 285 -24.03 17.99 23.68
N ALA A 286 -24.74 17.74 24.79
CA ALA A 286 -24.74 16.47 25.53
C ALA A 286 -25.40 15.29 24.75
N LEU A 287 -25.26 15.29 23.42
CA LEU A 287 -25.73 14.27 22.50
C LEU A 287 -24.83 13.03 22.63
N GLY A 288 -25.37 12.02 23.30
CA GLY A 288 -24.83 10.66 23.30
C GLY A 288 -25.30 9.88 22.06
N LEU A 289 -24.74 8.69 21.84
CA LEU A 289 -25.12 7.80 20.73
C LEU A 289 -26.64 7.54 20.64
N LYS A 290 -27.32 7.53 21.79
CA LYS A 290 -28.78 7.36 21.92
C LYS A 290 -29.61 8.50 21.30
N ASP A 291 -29.01 9.67 21.11
CA ASP A 291 -29.68 10.86 20.57
C ASP A 291 -29.52 10.94 19.03
N TYR A 292 -28.83 9.98 18.42
CA TYR A 292 -28.54 9.95 16.98
C TYR A 292 -29.71 9.27 16.27
N GLN A 293 -30.28 9.96 15.30
CA GLN A 293 -31.31 9.43 14.41
C GLN A 293 -30.69 9.17 13.02
N ASN A 294 -31.30 8.25 12.27
CA ASN A 294 -30.82 7.90 10.93
C ASN A 294 -31.16 8.97 9.88
N ASP A 295 -32.00 9.94 10.23
CA ASP A 295 -32.46 11.05 9.42
C ASP A 295 -32.48 12.38 10.22
N GLY A 296 -32.49 13.51 9.52
CA GLY A 296 -32.52 14.85 10.12
C GLY A 296 -31.24 15.67 9.93
N VAL A 297 -30.95 16.58 10.88
CA VAL A 297 -29.83 17.53 10.77
C VAL A 297 -28.50 16.82 11.08
N PRO A 298 -27.51 16.83 10.17
CA PRO A 298 -26.23 16.18 10.40
C PRO A 298 -25.48 16.76 11.60
N VAL A 299 -25.01 15.89 12.49
CA VAL A 299 -24.14 16.26 13.62
C VAL A 299 -22.68 16.05 13.21
N VAL A 300 -21.95 17.16 13.03
CA VAL A 300 -20.52 17.14 12.70
C VAL A 300 -19.68 17.27 13.97
N ARG A 301 -18.86 16.27 14.28
CA ARG A 301 -17.86 16.30 15.36
C ARG A 301 -16.48 16.64 14.81
N GLY A 302 -15.55 17.03 15.69
CA GLY A 302 -14.14 17.23 15.30
C GLY A 302 -13.51 15.99 14.63
N GLN A 303 -13.96 14.78 14.99
CA GLN A 303 -13.54 13.54 14.32
C GLN A 303 -14.06 13.40 12.88
N ASN A 304 -15.12 14.11 12.49
CA ASN A 304 -15.62 14.14 11.12
C ASN A 304 -14.84 15.14 10.24
N ILE A 305 -14.14 16.08 10.85
CA ILE A 305 -13.32 17.09 10.17
C ILE A 305 -11.86 16.62 10.24
N GLN A 306 -11.46 15.77 9.29
CA GLN A 306 -10.10 15.23 9.19
C GLN A 306 -9.46 15.53 7.83
N ASP A 307 -8.13 15.54 7.85
CA ASP A 307 -7.20 15.86 6.75
C ASP A 307 -7.75 15.59 5.33
N GLY A 308 -8.36 16.61 4.73
CA GLY A 308 -8.80 16.60 3.32
C GLY A 308 -10.13 15.91 2.99
N ARG A 309 -10.98 15.61 3.99
CA ARG A 309 -12.40 15.23 3.77
C ARG A 309 -13.28 16.37 4.26
N PHE A 310 -14.01 16.99 3.32
CA PHE A 310 -14.97 18.07 3.56
C PHE A 310 -16.38 17.55 3.34
#